data_AF-A0A5C6E180-F1
#
_entry.id   AF-A0A5C6E180-F1
#
_cell.length_a   1.000
_cell.length_b   1.000
_cell.length_c   1.000
_cell.angle_alpha   90.00
_cell.angle_beta   90.00
_cell.angle_gamma   90.00
#
_symmetry.space_group_name_H-M   'P 1'
#
loop_
_entity.id
_entity.type
_entity.pdbx_description
1 polymer ?
#
loop_
_entity_poly.entity_id
_entity_poly.type
_entity_poly.pdbx_seq_one_letter_code
_entity_poly.pdbx_strand_id
1 'polypeptide(L)'
;MYELICPHCEAPLSVAPSQAGDQIRCSACQQSVDVPKLGVLKQLPKRESSGPENEAKISYQETGSAPRIGIATLGLIATAALLIAGYCGIRWAMIDASVSTEIHLAELRDAYETAKPAELIREFEQMQEKSLELPQPYNYKVIENRKRAWGRNGAVAGSVALIAAIGAFFLGNSGRSKPKNAEETLG
;
A
#
# COMPACT_ATOMS: atom_id res chain seq x y z
N MET A 1 -21.04 -40.44 8.03
CA MET A 1 -21.17 -41.89 8.24
C MET A 1 -22.12 -42.12 9.40
N TYR A 2 -22.91 -43.20 9.36
CA TYR A 2 -23.78 -43.62 10.47
C TYR A 2 -23.24 -44.94 11.04
N GLU A 3 -23.45 -45.19 12.33
CA GLU A 3 -23.05 -46.47 12.95
C GLU A 3 -24.25 -47.41 13.04
N LEU A 4 -24.10 -48.59 12.46
CA LEU A 4 -25.04 -49.71 12.60
C LEU A 4 -24.37 -50.78 13.46
N ILE A 5 -25.07 -51.31 14.46
CA ILE A 5 -24.59 -52.47 15.21
C ILE A 5 -24.88 -53.74 14.43
N CYS A 6 -23.85 -54.57 14.21
CA CYS A 6 -24.00 -55.84 13.53
C CYS A 6 -24.88 -56.80 14.36
N PRO A 7 -25.95 -57.41 13.80
CA PRO A 7 -26.84 -58.30 14.54
C PRO A 7 -26.20 -59.65 14.92
N HIS A 8 -25.05 -59.98 14.32
CA HIS A 8 -24.41 -61.29 14.51
C HIS A 8 -23.21 -61.26 15.47
N CYS A 9 -22.55 -60.12 15.61
CA CYS A 9 -21.35 -60.00 16.45
C CYS A 9 -21.31 -58.72 17.30
N GLU A 10 -22.39 -57.94 17.28
CA GLU A 10 -22.55 -56.68 18.03
C GLU A 10 -21.46 -55.61 17.77
N ALA A 11 -20.59 -55.84 16.77
CA ALA A 11 -19.54 -54.90 16.41
C ALA A 11 -20.13 -53.67 15.70
N PRO A 12 -19.60 -52.45 15.98
CA PRO A 12 -20.03 -51.24 15.29
C PRO A 12 -19.53 -51.24 13.84
N LEU A 13 -20.45 -51.04 12.90
CA LEU A 13 -20.20 -51.00 11.47
C LEU A 13 -20.52 -49.60 10.93
N SER A 14 -19.53 -48.97 10.30
CA SER A 14 -19.68 -47.64 9.74
C SER A 14 -20.28 -47.72 8.34
N VAL A 15 -21.49 -47.18 8.15
CA VAL A 15 -22.22 -47.23 6.88
C VAL A 15 -22.38 -45.84 6.27
N ALA A 16 -22.18 -45.75 4.95
CA ALA A 16 -22.42 -44.54 4.19
C ALA A 16 -23.92 -44.39 3.85
N PRO A 17 -24.45 -43.17 3.71
CA PRO A 17 -25.86 -42.96 3.34
C PRO A 17 -26.23 -43.54 1.97
N SER A 18 -25.24 -43.69 1.08
CA SER A 18 -25.39 -44.28 -0.26
C SER A 18 -25.57 -45.79 -0.26
N GLN A 19 -25.31 -46.47 0.87
CA GLN A 19 -25.43 -47.93 1.03
C GLN A 19 -26.75 -48.33 1.73
N ALA A 20 -27.68 -47.39 1.84
CA ALA A 20 -28.94 -47.62 2.52
C ALA A 20 -29.88 -48.51 1.69
N GLY A 21 -30.27 -49.65 2.25
CA GLY A 21 -31.05 -50.68 1.54
C GLY A 21 -30.21 -51.74 0.82
N ASP A 22 -28.88 -51.65 0.90
CA ASP A 22 -27.96 -52.66 0.35
C ASP A 22 -27.51 -53.68 1.42
N GLN A 23 -26.94 -54.79 0.97
CA GLN A 23 -26.24 -55.77 1.82
C GLN A 23 -24.74 -55.49 1.86
N ILE A 24 -24.20 -55.33 3.07
CA ILE A 24 -22.76 -55.15 3.27
C ILE A 24 -22.21 -56.26 4.16
N ARG A 25 -20.95 -56.64 3.95
CA ARG A 25 -20.28 -57.62 4.81
C ARG A 25 -19.70 -56.94 6.04
N CYS A 26 -19.99 -57.48 7.22
CA CYS A 26 -19.38 -57.00 8.46
C CYS A 26 -17.88 -57.26 8.48
N SER A 27 -17.06 -56.28 8.80
CA SER A 27 -15.59 -56.43 8.87
C SER A 27 -15.12 -57.36 9.99
N ALA A 28 -15.93 -57.56 11.03
CA ALA A 28 -15.57 -58.36 12.20
C ALA A 28 -15.94 -59.85 12.05
N CYS A 29 -17.12 -60.18 11.53
CA CYS A 29 -17.58 -61.57 11.39
C CYS A 29 -17.73 -62.05 9.93
N GLN A 30 -17.50 -61.16 8.96
CA GLN A 30 -17.61 -61.42 7.51
C GLN A 30 -19.01 -61.85 7.02
N GLN A 31 -20.02 -61.86 7.89
CA GLN A 31 -21.40 -62.17 7.52
C GLN A 31 -22.08 -60.98 6.83
N SER A 32 -23.04 -61.28 5.95
CA SER A 32 -23.84 -60.27 5.24
C SER A 32 -24.85 -59.64 6.20
N VAL A 33 -24.88 -58.32 6.26
CA VAL A 33 -25.77 -57.53 7.10
C VAL A 33 -26.61 -56.63 6.20
N ASP A 34 -27.93 -56.69 6.35
CA ASP A 34 -28.86 -55.81 5.65
C ASP A 34 -28.81 -54.40 6.25
N VAL A 35 -28.48 -53.40 5.43
CA VAL A 35 -28.49 -52.00 5.86
C VAL A 35 -29.93 -51.47 5.77
N PRO A 36 -30.52 -50.99 6.89
CA PRO A 36 -31.89 -50.49 6.88
C PRO A 36 -32.05 -49.27 5.96
N LYS A 37 -33.27 -49.07 5.44
CA LYS A 37 -33.57 -47.95 4.53
C LYS A 37 -33.27 -46.59 5.17
N LEU A 38 -32.94 -45.60 4.34
CA LEU A 38 -32.52 -44.23 4.72
C LEU A 38 -33.38 -43.54 5.79
N GLY A 39 -34.67 -43.87 5.89
CA GLY A 39 -35.57 -43.34 6.91
C GLY A 39 -35.21 -43.71 8.35
N VAL A 40 -34.64 -44.90 8.58
CA VAL A 40 -34.23 -45.40 9.91
C VAL A 40 -32.77 -45.02 10.21
N LEU A 41 -31.92 -44.95 9.18
CA LEU A 41 -30.52 -44.52 9.33
C LEU A 41 -30.37 -43.07 9.86
N LYS A 42 -31.31 -42.18 9.53
CA LYS A 42 -31.32 -40.79 10.04
C LYS A 42 -31.60 -40.70 11.55
N GLN A 43 -32.11 -41.75 12.18
CA GLN A 43 -32.39 -41.79 13.62
C GLN A 43 -31.21 -42.33 14.45
N LEU A 44 -30.17 -42.84 13.81
CA LEU A 44 -28.97 -43.35 14.50
C LEU A 44 -28.03 -42.20 14.85
N PRO A 45 -27.42 -42.21 16.07
CA PRO A 45 -26.50 -41.17 16.50
C PRO A 45 -25.32 -41.07 15.53
N LYS A 46 -25.09 -39.85 15.04
CA LYS A 46 -24.03 -39.55 14.09
C LYS A 46 -22.71 -39.50 14.85
N ARG A 47 -21.80 -40.45 14.62
CA ARG A 47 -20.47 -40.43 15.22
C ARG A 47 -19.70 -39.22 14.68
N GLU A 48 -19.37 -38.28 15.56
CA GLU A 48 -18.30 -37.30 15.30
C GLU A 48 -17.00 -38.09 15.16
N SER A 49 -16.39 -38.03 13.98
CA SER A 49 -15.10 -38.66 13.73
C SER A 49 -14.03 -37.94 14.56
N SER A 50 -13.78 -38.45 15.76
CA SER A 50 -12.52 -38.25 16.47
C SER A 50 -11.43 -39.08 15.77
N GLY A 51 -10.92 -38.55 14.67
CA GLY A 51 -9.72 -39.03 13.99
C GLY A 51 -8.83 -37.82 13.72
N PRO A 52 -7.51 -37.89 13.97
CA PRO A 52 -6.60 -36.77 13.79
C PRO A 52 -6.34 -36.61 12.28
N GLU A 53 -7.31 -36.06 11.57
CA GLU A 53 -7.02 -35.44 10.30
C GLU A 53 -6.13 -34.24 10.60
N ASN A 54 -4.88 -34.36 10.19
CA ASN A 54 -3.96 -33.27 9.94
C ASN A 54 -4.55 -32.31 8.90
N GLU A 55 -5.70 -31.69 9.18
CA GLU A 55 -5.87 -30.30 8.83
C GLU A 55 -4.85 -29.55 9.68
N ALA A 56 -3.63 -29.44 9.14
CA ALA A 56 -2.79 -28.30 9.43
C ALA A 56 -3.64 -27.08 9.04
N LYS A 57 -4.49 -26.62 9.97
CA LYS A 57 -5.00 -25.27 9.98
C LYS A 57 -3.74 -24.43 9.98
N ILE A 58 -3.31 -24.03 8.79
CA ILE A 58 -2.41 -22.90 8.61
C ILE A 58 -3.18 -21.76 9.26
N SER A 59 -2.96 -21.61 10.56
CA SER A 59 -3.34 -20.45 11.32
C SER A 59 -2.52 -19.34 10.69
N TYR A 60 -3.08 -18.72 9.66
CA TYR A 60 -2.70 -17.37 9.31
C TYR A 60 -2.94 -16.60 10.61
N GLN A 61 -1.86 -16.24 11.30
CA GLN A 61 -1.92 -15.22 12.32
C GLN A 61 -2.60 -14.04 11.63
N GLU A 62 -3.86 -13.78 11.97
CA GLU A 62 -4.52 -12.57 11.57
C GLU A 62 -3.62 -11.43 12.04
N THR A 63 -2.95 -10.81 11.08
CA THR A 63 -2.26 -9.56 11.33
C THR A 63 -3.30 -8.63 11.91
N GLY A 64 -3.09 -8.18 13.15
CA GLY A 64 -3.99 -7.28 13.83
C GLY A 64 -4.36 -6.08 12.96
N SER A 65 -5.43 -5.37 13.30
CA SER A 65 -5.88 -4.20 12.52
C SER A 65 -4.84 -3.08 12.42
N ALA A 66 -3.85 -3.05 13.33
CA ALA A 66 -2.81 -2.01 13.40
C ALA A 66 -2.02 -1.80 12.09
N PRO A 67 -1.37 -2.81 11.46
CA PRO A 67 -0.72 -2.65 10.16
C PRO A 67 -1.67 -2.22 9.04
N ARG A 68 -2.94 -2.66 9.05
CA ARG A 68 -3.93 -2.24 8.03
C ARG A 68 -4.25 -0.75 8.14
N ILE A 69 -4.44 -0.28 9.37
CA ILE A 69 -4.67 1.15 9.66
C ILE A 69 -3.41 1.96 9.31
N GLY A 70 -2.22 1.46 9.62
CA GLY A 70 -0.95 2.09 9.27
C GLY A 70 -0.76 2.23 7.75
N ILE A 71 -1.05 1.19 6.98
CA ILE A 71 -0.98 1.24 5.51
C ILE A 71 -2.01 2.23 4.96
N ALA A 72 -3.25 2.20 5.46
CA ALA A 72 -4.32 3.10 5.00
C ALA A 72 -3.97 4.57 5.27
N THR A 73 -3.48 4.88 6.46
CA THR A 73 -3.07 6.25 6.84
C THR A 73 -1.88 6.74 6.00
N LEU A 74 -0.83 5.92 5.85
CA LEU A 74 0.31 6.26 5.00
C LEU A 74 -0.08 6.40 3.52
N GLY A 75 -1.01 5.57 3.02
CA GLY A 75 -1.54 5.67 1.67
C GLY A 75 -2.31 6.97 1.43
N LEU A 76 -3.13 7.41 2.41
CA LEU A 76 -3.83 8.68 2.35
C LEU A 76 -2.85 9.87 2.36
N ILE A 77 -1.84 9.83 3.23
CA ILE A 77 -0.79 10.86 3.27
C ILE A 77 -0.02 10.91 1.94
N ALA A 78 0.37 9.76 1.39
CA ALA A 78 1.07 9.68 0.11
C ALA A 78 0.22 10.28 -1.03
N THR A 79 -1.08 9.97 -1.05
CA THR A 79 -2.01 10.48 -2.06
C THR A 79 -2.18 12.00 -1.95
N ALA A 80 -2.40 12.52 -0.74
CA ALA A 80 -2.54 13.94 -0.51
C ALA A 80 -1.24 14.70 -0.90
N ALA A 81 -0.09 14.16 -0.53
CA ALA A 81 1.21 14.72 -0.89
C ALA A 81 1.46 14.72 -2.41
N LEU A 82 1.04 13.66 -3.14
CA LEU A 82 1.10 13.62 -4.61
C LEU A 82 0.21 14.68 -5.26
N LEU A 83 -1.01 14.89 -4.74
CA LEU A 83 -1.90 15.94 -5.26
C LEU A 83 -1.30 17.33 -5.07
N ILE A 84 -0.70 17.59 -3.90
CA ILE A 84 0.00 18.86 -3.63
C ILE A 84 1.21 19.01 -4.55
N ALA A 85 2.01 17.95 -4.72
CA ALA A 85 3.17 17.96 -5.62
C ALA A 85 2.76 18.22 -7.07
N GLY A 86 1.71 17.56 -7.55
CA GLY A 86 1.14 17.76 -8.88
C GLY A 86 0.64 19.19 -9.09
N TYR A 87 -0.12 19.73 -8.13
CA TYR A 87 -0.58 21.13 -8.17
C TYR A 87 0.60 22.11 -8.22
N CYS A 88 1.61 21.91 -7.35
CA CYS A 88 2.81 22.75 -7.36
C CYS A 88 3.58 22.63 -8.68
N GLY A 89 3.66 21.44 -9.27
CA GLY A 89 4.29 21.19 -10.56
C GLY A 89 3.59 21.93 -11.70
N ILE A 90 2.25 21.89 -11.74
CA ILE A 90 1.46 22.65 -12.73
C ILE A 90 1.70 24.16 -12.55
N ARG A 91 1.62 24.67 -11.32
CA ARG A 91 1.88 26.09 -11.04
C ARG A 91 3.30 26.50 -11.40
N TRP A 92 4.27 25.63 -11.16
CA TRP A 92 5.66 25.85 -11.55
C TRP A 92 5.82 25.92 -13.07
N ALA A 93 5.19 25.00 -13.81
CA ALA A 93 5.25 24.92 -15.27
C ALA A 93 4.57 26.11 -15.96
N MET A 94 3.48 26.63 -15.39
CA MET A 94 2.76 27.80 -15.92
C MET A 94 3.48 29.13 -15.72
N ILE A 95 4.46 29.22 -14.81
CA ILE A 95 5.22 30.46 -14.61
C ILE A 95 6.32 30.54 -15.66
N ASP A 96 6.17 31.48 -16.58
CA ASP A 96 7.26 31.84 -17.48
C ASP A 96 8.28 32.71 -16.72
N ALA A 97 9.53 32.26 -16.70
CA ALA A 97 10.64 32.94 -16.05
C ALA A 97 11.82 32.93 -17.03
N SER A 98 11.59 33.58 -18.16
CA SER A 98 12.54 33.63 -19.29
C SER A 98 13.74 34.54 -19.01
N VAL A 99 13.58 35.59 -18.19
CA VAL A 99 14.65 36.52 -17.84
C VAL A 99 15.32 36.09 -16.55
N SER A 100 16.58 35.64 -16.66
CA SER A 100 17.45 35.36 -15.51
C SER A 100 18.27 36.60 -15.12
N THR A 101 18.93 36.53 -13.97
CA THR A 101 19.82 37.62 -13.54
C THR A 101 20.99 37.79 -14.51
N GLU A 102 21.48 36.68 -15.06
CA GLU A 102 22.56 36.64 -16.05
C GLU A 102 22.14 37.27 -17.37
N ILE A 103 20.92 36.97 -17.84
CA ILE A 103 20.34 37.60 -19.05
C ILE A 103 20.20 39.09 -18.83
N HIS A 104 19.64 39.51 -17.70
CA HIS A 104 19.47 40.93 -17.39
C HIS A 104 20.80 41.69 -17.30
N LEU A 105 21.83 41.08 -16.70
CA LEU A 105 23.17 41.66 -16.64
C LEU A 105 23.84 41.74 -18.01
N ALA A 106 23.60 40.76 -18.89
CA ALA A 106 24.08 40.79 -20.27
C ALA A 106 23.38 41.92 -21.05
N GLU A 107 22.06 42.03 -20.95
CA GLU A 107 21.30 43.13 -21.57
C GLU A 107 21.77 44.51 -21.09
N LEU A 108 21.99 44.67 -19.78
CA LEU A 108 22.55 45.90 -19.22
C LEU A 108 23.95 46.18 -19.78
N ARG A 109 24.82 45.16 -19.85
CA ARG A 109 26.17 45.32 -20.39
C ARG A 109 26.15 45.80 -21.84
N ASP A 110 25.36 45.15 -22.69
CA ASP A 110 25.24 45.49 -24.10
C ASP A 110 24.67 46.91 -24.29
N ALA A 111 23.71 47.30 -23.43
CA ALA A 111 23.17 48.66 -23.42
C ALA A 111 24.24 49.70 -23.01
N TYR A 112 25.02 49.40 -21.97
CA TYR A 112 26.10 50.29 -21.51
C TYR A 112 27.25 50.43 -22.51
N GLU A 113 27.56 49.40 -23.29
CA GLU A 113 28.59 49.46 -24.32
C GLU A 113 28.24 50.42 -25.48
N THR A 114 26.95 50.60 -25.75
CA THR A 114 26.46 51.45 -26.86
C THR A 114 25.96 52.82 -26.41
N ALA A 115 25.86 53.06 -25.10
CA ALA A 115 25.41 54.31 -24.52
C ALA A 115 26.42 55.46 -24.73
N LYS A 116 25.92 56.69 -24.87
CA LYS A 116 26.78 57.87 -25.01
C LYS A 116 27.44 58.20 -23.66
N PRO A 117 28.72 58.62 -23.61
CA PRO A 117 29.38 58.95 -22.35
C PRO A 117 28.63 59.98 -21.48
N ALA A 118 27.99 60.98 -22.11
CA ALA A 118 27.19 61.98 -21.40
C ALA A 118 25.94 61.39 -20.72
N GLU A 119 25.38 60.32 -21.25
CA GLU A 119 24.22 59.63 -20.67
C GLU A 119 24.63 58.85 -19.42
N LEU A 120 25.78 58.15 -19.49
CA LEU A 120 26.36 57.42 -18.36
C LEU A 120 26.68 58.33 -17.18
N ILE A 121 27.24 59.53 -17.45
CA ILE A 121 27.55 60.52 -16.41
C ILE A 121 26.27 60.97 -15.72
N ARG A 122 25.20 61.25 -16.47
CA ARG A 122 23.91 61.66 -15.88
C ARG A 122 23.27 60.55 -15.06
N GLU A 123 23.35 59.31 -15.53
CA GLU A 123 22.83 58.15 -14.78
C GLU A 123 23.61 57.95 -13.47
N PHE A 124 24.94 58.13 -13.51
CA PHE A 124 25.80 58.09 -12.33
C PHE A 124 25.47 59.22 -11.34
N GLU A 125 25.35 60.47 -11.81
CA GLU A 125 24.93 61.61 -10.98
C GLU A 125 23.56 61.35 -10.34
N GLN A 126 22.62 60.78 -11.11
CA GLN A 126 21.31 60.39 -10.61
C GLN A 126 21.38 59.30 -9.54
N MET A 127 22.27 58.32 -9.69
CA MET A 127 22.53 57.27 -8.67
C MET A 127 23.20 57.83 -7.41
N GLN A 128 23.98 58.92 -7.51
CA GLN A 128 24.55 59.61 -6.36
C GLN A 128 23.52 60.44 -5.61
N GLU A 129 22.63 61.14 -6.34
CA GLU A 129 21.61 62.00 -5.76
C GLU A 129 20.45 61.18 -5.15
N LYS A 130 20.06 60.08 -5.81
CA LYS A 130 19.06 59.15 -5.30
C LYS A 130 19.78 57.86 -4.91
N SER A 131 19.88 57.59 -3.62
CA SER A 131 20.40 56.31 -3.12
C SER A 131 19.75 55.15 -3.87
N LEU A 132 20.56 54.19 -4.33
CA LEU A 132 20.19 52.94 -4.99
C LEU A 132 19.39 51.96 -4.09
N GLU A 133 18.60 52.48 -3.17
CA GLU A 133 17.60 51.69 -2.49
C GLU A 133 16.54 51.33 -3.51
N LEU A 134 16.63 50.11 -4.05
CA LEU A 134 15.54 49.50 -4.78
C LEU A 134 14.42 49.24 -3.77
N PRO A 135 13.31 50.00 -3.80
CA PRO A 135 12.24 49.82 -2.83
C PRO A 135 11.59 48.43 -2.98
N GLN A 136 11.71 47.83 -4.16
CA GLN A 136 11.31 46.47 -4.44
C GLN A 136 12.29 45.80 -5.42
N PRO A 137 12.47 44.48 -5.32
CA PRO A 137 13.26 43.72 -6.30
C PRO A 137 12.65 43.84 -7.70
N TYR A 138 13.50 43.72 -8.73
CA TYR A 138 13.05 43.68 -10.12
C TYR A 138 11.99 42.59 -10.34
N ASN A 139 11.01 42.86 -11.22
CA ASN A 139 9.91 41.95 -11.50
C ASN A 139 10.36 40.55 -11.94
N TYR A 140 11.41 40.45 -12.77
CA TYR A 140 11.96 39.16 -13.19
C TYR A 140 12.42 38.34 -11.99
N LYS A 141 13.00 38.99 -10.97
CA LYS A 141 13.46 38.33 -9.74
C LYS A 141 12.30 37.84 -8.89
N VAL A 142 11.22 38.62 -8.82
CA VAL A 142 9.97 38.21 -8.13
C VAL A 142 9.38 36.97 -8.80
N ILE A 143 9.31 36.96 -10.13
CA ILE A 143 8.80 35.84 -10.92
C ILE A 143 9.70 34.61 -10.76
N GLU A 144 11.02 34.78 -10.87
CA GLU A 144 12.01 33.72 -10.65
C GLU A 144 11.87 33.10 -9.25
N ASN A 145 11.82 33.93 -8.20
CA ASN A 145 11.66 33.48 -6.83
C ASN A 145 10.35 32.74 -6.62
N ARG A 146 9.25 33.24 -7.21
CA ARG A 146 7.95 32.58 -7.16
C ARG A 146 7.99 31.22 -7.84
N LYS A 147 8.61 31.11 -9.02
CA LYS A 147 8.80 29.83 -9.71
C LYS A 147 9.63 28.89 -8.84
N ARG A 148 10.79 29.31 -8.34
CA ARG A 148 11.62 28.50 -7.44
C ARG A 148 10.86 28.01 -6.20
N ALA A 149 10.03 28.87 -5.59
CA ALA A 149 9.23 28.50 -4.42
C ALA A 149 8.22 27.38 -4.72
N TRP A 150 7.49 27.47 -5.84
CA TRP A 150 6.61 26.38 -6.27
C TRP A 150 7.37 25.09 -6.54
N GLY A 151 8.54 25.18 -7.18
CA GLY A 151 9.39 24.02 -7.47
C GLY A 151 9.87 23.33 -6.19
N ARG A 152 10.34 24.11 -5.20
CA ARG A 152 10.77 23.59 -3.90
C ARG A 152 9.61 22.94 -3.14
N ASN A 153 8.45 23.59 -3.08
CA ASN A 153 7.29 23.05 -2.39
C ASN A 153 6.81 21.74 -3.05
N GLY A 154 6.81 21.69 -4.39
CA GLY A 154 6.52 20.49 -5.15
C GLY A 154 7.50 19.36 -4.87
N ALA A 155 8.80 19.66 -4.83
CA ALA A 155 9.85 18.69 -4.50
C ALA A 155 9.68 18.11 -3.09
N VAL A 156 9.45 18.97 -2.09
CA VAL A 156 9.22 18.55 -0.70
C VAL A 156 7.98 17.65 -0.59
N ALA A 157 6.86 18.04 -1.20
CA ALA A 157 5.65 17.22 -1.20
C ALA A 157 5.86 15.88 -1.90
N GLY A 158 6.57 15.87 -3.03
CA GLY A 158 6.95 14.63 -3.73
C GLY A 158 7.82 13.71 -2.87
N SER A 159 8.78 14.26 -2.13
CA SER A 159 9.62 13.49 -1.19
C SER A 159 8.80 12.87 -0.07
N VAL A 160 7.86 13.62 0.53
CA VAL A 160 6.97 13.10 1.57
C VAL A 160 6.11 11.95 1.02
N ALA A 161 5.57 12.09 -0.18
CA ALA A 161 4.80 11.03 -0.81
C ALA A 161 5.62 9.75 -1.02
N LEU A 162 6.86 9.88 -1.49
CA LEU A 162 7.77 8.76 -1.69
C LEU A 162 8.06 8.03 -0.37
N ILE A 163 8.39 8.78 0.68
CA ILE A 163 8.70 8.21 2.00
C ILE A 163 7.46 7.49 2.57
N ALA A 164 6.28 8.09 2.46
CA ALA A 164 5.04 7.48 2.93
C ALA A 164 4.72 6.18 2.15
N ALA A 165 4.91 6.17 0.83
CA ALA A 165 4.72 4.98 0.00
C ALA A 165 5.71 3.86 0.36
N ILE A 166 6.98 4.20 0.59
CA ILE A 166 8.01 3.26 1.05
C ILE A 166 7.63 2.69 2.43
N GLY A 167 7.21 3.55 3.37
CA GLY A 167 6.74 3.12 4.69
C GLY A 167 5.56 2.15 4.61
N ALA A 168 4.57 2.45 3.76
CA ALA A 168 3.42 1.58 3.53
C ALA A 168 3.85 0.22 2.94
N PHE A 169 4.81 0.22 2.02
CA PHE A 169 5.35 -1.00 1.41
C PHE A 169 6.03 -1.90 2.45
N PHE A 170 6.91 -1.34 3.29
CA PHE A 170 7.57 -2.11 4.35
C PHE A 170 6.59 -2.63 5.40
N LEU A 171 5.61 -1.82 5.80
CA LEU A 171 4.57 -2.24 6.74
C LEU A 171 3.74 -3.40 6.16
N GLY A 172 3.37 -3.31 4.88
CA GLY A 172 2.66 -4.37 4.16
C GLY A 172 3.43 -5.68 4.04
N ASN A 173 4.76 -5.62 3.83
CA ASN A 173 5.59 -6.82 3.79
C ASN A 173 5.84 -7.42 5.18
N SER A 174 5.98 -6.60 6.23
CA SER A 174 6.20 -7.09 7.60
C SER A 174 5.01 -7.86 8.17
N GLY A 175 3.79 -7.58 7.70
CA GLY A 175 2.58 -8.28 8.11
C GLY A 175 2.39 -9.68 7.48
N ARG A 176 3.23 -10.07 6.53
CA ARG A 176 3.23 -11.42 5.95
C ARG A 176 4.20 -12.32 6.73
N SER A 177 3.91 -12.62 8.00
CA SER A 177 4.67 -13.63 8.73
C SER A 177 4.45 -15.00 8.09
N LYS A 178 5.54 -15.66 7.65
CA LYS A 178 5.53 -17.05 7.17
C LYS A 178 4.96 -17.98 8.27
N PRO A 179 4.21 -19.04 7.91
CA PRO A 179 3.83 -20.04 8.89
C PRO A 179 5.09 -20.62 9.53
N LYS A 180 5.16 -20.60 10.87
CA LYS A 180 6.17 -21.35 11.62
C LYS A 180 5.92 -22.83 11.33
N ASN A 181 6.82 -23.47 10.60
CA ASN A 181 6.80 -24.92 10.47
C ASN A 181 7.00 -25.51 11.88
N ALA A 182 6.08 -26.38 12.27
CA ALA A 182 6.16 -27.16 13.50
C ALA A 182 7.27 -28.21 13.36
N GLU A 183 8.52 -27.80 13.57
CA GLU A 183 9.68 -28.68 13.78
C GLU A 183 10.09 -28.60 15.25
N GLU A 184 9.20 -29.02 16.17
CA GLU A 184 9.59 -29.19 17.58
C GLU A 184 8.62 -30.13 18.33
N THR A 185 8.36 -31.32 17.78
CA THR A 185 7.78 -32.42 18.55
C THR A 185 8.31 -33.75 18.02
N LEU A 186 9.51 -34.12 18.47
CA LEU A 186 10.00 -35.50 18.62
C LEU A 186 11.31 -35.42 19.42
N GLY A 187 11.15 -35.27 20.73
CA GLY A 187 12.17 -35.46 21.75
C GLY A 187 11.55 -36.27 22.88
#